data_AF-A0A117MIG9-F1
#
_entry.id   AF-A0A117MIG9-F1
#
_cell.length_a   1.000
_cell.length_b   1.000
_cell.length_c   1.000
_cell.angle_alpha   90.00
_cell.angle_beta   90.00
_cell.angle_gamma   90.00
#
_symmetry.space_group_name_H-M   'P 1'
#
loop_
_entity.id
_entity.type
_entity.pdbx_description
1 polymer ?
#
loop_
_entity_poly.entity_id
_entity_poly.type
_entity_poly.pdbx_seq_one_letter_code
_entity_poly.pdbx_strand_id
1 'polypeptide(L)'
;NAIARKVRHVGGGLRFCKAMGVALHDRGITQVSMNLTDYTKTAIYRAHELVRIEAQRYGVPVVGAEVIGLVPMAALVDSAAYYLGLENFSINQVLEAKLME
;
A
#
# COMPACT_ATOMS: atom_id res chain seq x y z
N ASN A 1 -14.54 -7.96 -6.73
CA ASN A 1 -14.54 -6.49 -6.47
C ASN A 1 -15.05 -6.09 -5.06
N ALA A 2 -15.10 -7.00 -4.07
CA ALA A 2 -15.59 -6.66 -2.73
C ALA A 2 -14.53 -5.91 -1.90
N ILE A 3 -13.31 -6.45 -1.87
CA ILE A 3 -12.16 -5.89 -1.12
C ILE A 3 -11.86 -4.45 -1.54
N ALA A 4 -11.74 -4.17 -2.84
CA ALA A 4 -11.48 -2.82 -3.34
C ALA A 4 -12.54 -1.79 -2.90
N ARG A 5 -13.81 -2.20 -2.79
CA ARG A 5 -14.88 -1.33 -2.30
C ARG A 5 -14.73 -1.00 -0.81
N LYS A 6 -14.22 -1.93 0.00
CA LYS A 6 -13.93 -1.70 1.43
C LYS A 6 -12.69 -0.86 1.66
N VAL A 7 -11.71 -0.93 0.76
CA VAL A 7 -10.45 -0.19 0.88
C VAL A 7 -10.59 1.28 0.45
N ARG A 8 -11.33 1.56 -0.62
CA ARG A 8 -11.44 2.92 -1.19
C ARG A 8 -12.33 3.85 -0.38
N HIS A 9 -12.01 5.14 -0.39
CA HIS A 9 -12.74 6.17 0.36
C HIS A 9 -14.24 6.19 0.05
N VAL A 10 -14.61 6.11 -1.24
CA VAL A 10 -16.01 6.15 -1.69
C VAL A 10 -16.86 5.01 -1.12
N GLY A 11 -16.23 3.91 -0.69
CA GLY A 11 -16.93 2.81 -0.02
C GLY A 11 -16.80 2.82 1.50
N GLY A 12 -16.40 3.96 2.10
CA GLY A 12 -16.21 4.13 3.53
C GLY A 12 -14.85 3.66 4.06
N GLY A 13 -13.92 3.30 3.16
CA GLY A 13 -12.57 2.88 3.50
C GLY A 13 -11.61 4.04 3.79
N LEU A 14 -10.35 3.85 3.44
CA LEU A 14 -9.28 4.81 3.69
C LEU A 14 -9.52 6.10 2.90
N ARG A 15 -9.41 7.25 3.57
CA ARG A 15 -9.31 8.55 2.88
C ARG A 15 -8.06 8.55 2.00
N PHE A 16 -8.05 9.40 0.98
CA PHE A 16 -6.92 9.50 0.05
C PHE A 16 -6.57 8.19 -0.67
N CYS A 17 -7.48 7.22 -0.69
CA CYS A 17 -7.32 5.95 -1.39
C CYS A 17 -8.48 5.74 -2.36
N LYS A 18 -8.12 5.54 -3.63
CA LYS A 18 -9.01 5.00 -4.67
C LYS A 18 -8.61 3.56 -4.93
N ALA A 19 -9.57 2.68 -5.16
CA ALA A 19 -9.27 1.29 -5.47
C ALA A 19 -10.32 0.65 -6.40
N MET A 20 -9.87 -0.34 -7.16
CA MET A 20 -10.70 -1.20 -8.00
C MET A 20 -10.10 -2.61 -8.10
N GLY A 21 -10.96 -3.62 -8.32
CA GLY A 21 -10.51 -4.95 -8.70
C GLY A 21 -10.20 -5.03 -10.19
N VAL A 22 -9.07 -5.64 -10.55
CA VAL A 22 -8.62 -5.86 -11.93
C VAL A 22 -8.25 -7.34 -12.10
N ALA A 23 -8.79 -8.01 -13.11
CA ALA A 23 -8.35 -9.36 -13.45
C ALA A 23 -7.11 -9.28 -14.34
N LEU A 24 -6.05 -9.99 -13.96
CA LEU A 24 -4.83 -10.14 -14.76
C LEU A 24 -4.86 -11.55 -15.37
N HIS A 25 -5.51 -11.66 -16.55
CA HIS A 25 -5.78 -12.95 -17.20
C HIS A 25 -4.51 -13.75 -17.47
N ASP A 26 -3.43 -13.10 -17.93
CA ASP A 26 -2.16 -13.75 -18.27
C ASP A 26 -1.46 -14.38 -17.05
N ARG A 27 -1.77 -13.89 -15.84
CA ARG A 27 -1.21 -14.38 -14.57
C ARG A 27 -2.19 -15.27 -13.82
N GLY A 28 -3.43 -15.42 -14.27
CA GLY A 28 -4.47 -16.17 -13.58
C GLY A 28 -4.84 -15.60 -12.20
N ILE A 29 -4.60 -14.31 -11.95
CA ILE A 29 -4.85 -13.67 -10.64
C ILE A 29 -5.79 -12.46 -10.77
N THR A 30 -6.35 -12.05 -9.64
CA THR A 30 -7.06 -10.76 -9.51
C THR A 30 -6.26 -9.85 -8.59
N GLN A 31 -6.12 -8.59 -9.00
CA GLN A 31 -5.41 -7.54 -8.27
C GLN A 31 -6.39 -6.53 -7.70
N VAL A 32 -6.07 -6.01 -6.52
CA VAL A 32 -6.68 -4.77 -6.00
C VAL A 32 -5.77 -3.63 -6.42
N SER A 33 -6.11 -2.96 -7.52
CA SER A 33 -5.40 -1.76 -7.98
C SER A 33 -5.80 -0.58 -7.09
N MET A 34 -4.81 0.17 -6.61
CA MET A 34 -4.99 1.29 -5.69
C MET A 34 -4.22 2.52 -6.16
N ASN A 35 -4.85 3.68 -6.06
CA ASN A 35 -4.19 4.98 -6.16
C ASN A 35 -4.28 5.70 -4.81
N LEU A 36 -3.12 5.93 -4.20
CA LEU A 36 -3.00 6.78 -3.02
C LEU A 36 -2.80 8.22 -3.49
N THR A 37 -3.83 9.05 -3.33
CA THR A 37 -3.80 10.45 -3.77
C THR A 37 -2.99 11.34 -2.84
N ASP A 38 -2.77 10.89 -1.60
CA ASP A 38 -1.89 11.52 -0.61
C ASP A 38 -1.33 10.44 0.32
N TYR A 39 -0.09 10.04 0.07
CA TYR A 39 0.58 8.99 0.85
C TYR A 39 0.96 9.45 2.26
N THR A 40 1.12 10.76 2.48
CA THR A 40 1.47 11.32 3.79
C THR A 40 0.32 11.23 4.79
N LYS A 41 -0.92 11.18 4.28
CA LYS A 41 -2.13 10.97 5.08
C LYS A 41 -2.56 9.51 5.13
N THR A 42 -2.32 8.75 4.06
CA THR A 42 -2.58 7.30 4.00
C THR A 42 -1.37 6.59 3.44
N ALA A 43 -0.54 6.06 4.34
CA ALA A 43 0.68 5.34 3.99
C ALA A 43 0.41 4.05 3.21
N ILE A 44 1.39 3.64 2.40
CA ILE A 44 1.33 2.44 1.58
C ILE A 44 1.07 1.19 2.44
N TYR A 45 1.82 1.01 3.53
CA TYR A 45 1.63 -0.13 4.44
C TYR A 45 0.18 -0.22 4.93
N ARG A 46 -0.47 0.91 5.25
CA ARG A 46 -1.83 0.92 5.80
C ARG A 46 -2.85 0.46 4.78
N ALA A 47 -2.72 0.93 3.54
CA ALA A 47 -3.57 0.48 2.44
C ALA A 47 -3.37 -1.01 2.14
N HIS A 48 -2.12 -1.45 2.13
CA HIS A 48 -1.76 -2.83 1.89
C HIS A 48 -2.26 -3.78 3.00
N GLU A 49 -2.10 -3.41 4.27
CA GLU A 49 -2.61 -4.18 5.41
C GLU A 49 -4.13 -4.27 5.39
N LEU A 50 -4.84 -3.20 5.02
CA LEU A 50 -6.30 -3.27 4.90
C LEU A 50 -6.74 -4.25 3.79
N VAL A 51 -6.01 -4.31 2.66
CA VAL A 51 -6.25 -5.33 1.63
C VAL A 51 -6.04 -6.73 2.20
N ARG A 52 -4.95 -6.97 2.96
CA ARG A 52 -4.67 -8.27 3.60
C ARG A 52 -5.76 -8.67 4.59
N ILE A 53 -6.18 -7.76 5.47
CA ILE A 53 -7.24 -7.98 6.45
C ILE A 53 -8.55 -8.33 5.74
N GLU A 54 -8.93 -7.56 4.72
CA GLU A 54 -10.15 -7.83 3.97
C GLU A 54 -10.05 -9.14 3.16
N ALA A 55 -8.91 -9.47 2.56
CA ALA A 55 -8.70 -10.73 1.85
C ALA A 55 -8.79 -11.95 2.78
N GLN A 56 -8.23 -11.84 3.99
CA GLN A 56 -8.29 -12.88 5.01
C GLN A 56 -9.73 -13.25 5.38
N ARG A 57 -10.66 -12.28 5.39
CA ARG A 57 -12.09 -12.53 5.65
C ARG A 57 -12.76 -13.42 4.59
N TYR A 58 -12.18 -13.50 3.40
CA TYR A 58 -12.65 -14.38 2.32
C TYR A 58 -11.80 -15.64 2.17
N GLY A 59 -10.79 -15.85 3.03
CA GLY A 59 -9.87 -16.98 2.91
C GLY A 59 -8.99 -16.92 1.65
N VAL A 60 -8.77 -15.73 1.08
CA VAL A 60 -7.98 -15.55 -0.14
C VAL A 60 -6.59 -15.00 0.21
N PRO A 61 -5.50 -15.63 -0.26
CA PRO A 61 -4.15 -15.16 0.01
C PRO A 61 -3.80 -13.92 -0.84
N VAL A 62 -3.05 -12.99 -0.25
CA VAL A 62 -2.36 -11.92 -1.00
C VAL A 62 -0.96 -12.41 -1.33
N VAL A 63 -0.72 -12.73 -2.60
CA VAL A 63 0.52 -13.39 -3.07
C VAL A 63 1.65 -12.41 -3.43
N GLY A 64 1.38 -11.12 -3.47
CA GLY A 64 2.37 -10.09 -3.80
C GLY A 64 1.72 -8.72 -4.01
N ALA A 65 2.57 -7.72 -4.26
CA ALA A 65 2.19 -6.36 -4.60
C ALA A 65 3.20 -5.78 -5.60
N GLU A 66 2.80 -4.75 -6.32
CA GLU A 66 3.66 -4.03 -7.27
C GLU A 66 3.42 -2.53 -7.17
N VAL A 67 4.44 -1.75 -7.52
CA VAL A 67 4.33 -0.30 -7.73
C VAL A 67 4.27 -0.05 -9.22
N ILE A 68 3.29 0.74 -9.66
CA ILE A 68 3.19 1.17 -11.06
C ILE A 68 3.91 2.51 -11.20
N GLY A 69 5.01 2.52 -11.95
CA GLY A 69 5.82 3.73 -12.19
C GLY A 69 6.78 4.03 -11.04
N LEU A 70 6.83 5.29 -10.61
CA LEU A 70 7.72 5.78 -9.56
C LEU A 70 6.94 6.01 -8.26
N VAL A 71 7.65 5.92 -7.14
CA VAL A 71 7.12 6.16 -5.80
C VAL A 71 8.09 7.04 -5.01
N PRO A 72 7.60 7.99 -4.19
CA PRO A 72 8.46 8.77 -3.32
C PRO A 72 9.22 7.87 -2.33
N MET A 73 10.52 8.11 -2.16
CA MET A 73 11.37 7.36 -1.23
C MET A 73 10.76 7.33 0.19
N ALA A 74 10.27 8.47 0.68
CA ALA A 74 9.63 8.59 1.98
C ALA A 74 8.47 7.59 2.17
N ALA A 75 7.67 7.32 1.15
CA ALA A 75 6.56 6.38 1.25
C ALA A 75 7.01 4.92 1.45
N LEU A 76 8.14 4.55 0.84
CA LEU A 76 8.77 3.24 1.03
C LEU A 76 9.42 3.14 2.41
N VAL A 77 10.14 4.18 2.81
CA VAL A 77 10.80 4.29 4.13
C VAL A 77 9.78 4.18 5.26
N ASP A 78 8.65 4.87 5.17
CA ASP A 78 7.54 4.78 6.14
C ASP A 78 7.00 3.35 6.26
N SER A 79 6.91 2.65 5.12
CA SER A 79 6.44 1.26 5.09
C SER A 79 7.46 0.31 5.71
N ALA A 80 8.75 0.51 5.42
CA ALA A 80 9.83 -0.26 6.03
C ALA A 80 9.88 -0.06 7.54
N ALA A 81 9.79 1.19 8.01
CA ALA A 81 9.75 1.53 9.43
C ALA A 81 8.58 0.86 10.15
N TYR A 82 7.38 0.87 9.54
CA TYR A 82 6.21 0.20 10.09
C TYR A 82 6.39 -1.32 10.21
N TYR A 83 6.82 -1.99 9.13
CA TYR A 83 6.94 -3.45 9.13
C TYR A 83 8.09 -3.97 9.99
N LEU A 84 9.16 -3.18 10.15
CA LEU A 84 10.29 -3.53 11.02
C LEU A 84 10.07 -3.12 12.48
N GLY A 85 9.04 -2.31 12.76
CA GLY A 85 8.77 -1.79 14.11
C GLY A 85 9.88 -0.85 14.61
N LEU A 86 10.43 -0.01 13.74
CA LEU A 86 11.54 0.87 14.12
C LEU A 86 11.07 1.98 15.07
N GLU A 87 11.74 2.11 16.20
CA GLU A 87 11.47 3.15 17.19
C GLU A 87 12.39 4.36 16.98
N ASN A 88 11.85 5.57 17.14
CA ASN A 88 12.59 6.84 16.97
C ASN A 88 13.34 6.98 15.65
N PHE A 89 12.88 6.29 14.61
CA PHE A 89 13.51 6.29 13.30
C PHE A 89 13.15 7.53 12.49
N SER A 90 14.15 8.09 11.81
CA SER A 90 14.01 9.22 10.91
C SER A 90 14.60 8.90 9.53
N ILE A 91 14.02 9.50 8.49
CA ILE A 91 14.56 9.41 7.12
C ILE A 91 16.02 9.90 7.03
N ASN A 92 16.45 10.77 7.94
CA ASN A 92 17.83 11.24 8.02
C ASN A 92 18.82 10.13 8.42
N GLN A 93 18.34 8.97 8.88
CA GLN A 93 19.17 7.80 9.14
C GLN A 93 19.33 6.90 7.91
N VAL A 94 18.63 7.19 6.80
CA VAL A 94 18.80 6.51 5.51
C VAL A 94 20.02 7.08 4.82
N LEU A 95 20.99 6.24 4.49
CA LEU A 95 22.28 6.66 3.92
C LEU A 95 22.08 7.45 2.62
N GLU A 96 21.27 6.92 1.70
CA GLU A 96 21.00 7.53 0.40
C GLU A 96 20.33 8.90 0.56
N ALA A 97 19.50 9.11 1.59
CA ALA A 97 18.88 10.40 1.86
C ALA A 97 19.93 11.47 2.20
N LYS A 98 20.98 11.11 2.95
CA LYS A 98 22.10 12.02 3.25
C LYS A 98 23.02 12.26 2.07
N LEU A 99 23.19 11.28 1.18
CA LEU A 99 24.05 11.42 0.00
C LEU A 99 23.44 12.30 -1.09
N MET A 100 22.13 12.53 -1.03
CA MET A 100 21.39 13.39 -1.96
C MET A 100 21.34 14.87 -1.51
N GLU A 101 21.80 15.19 -0.30
CA GLU A 101 21.99 16.57 0.20
C GLU A 101 23.28 17.19 -0.33
#